data_AF-A0A855SCU6-F1
#
_entry.id   AF-A0A855SCU6-F1
#
_cell.length_a   1.000
_cell.length_b   1.000
_cell.length_c   1.000
_cell.angle_alpha   90.00
_cell.angle_beta   90.00
_cell.angle_gamma   90.00
#
_symmetry.space_group_name_H-M   'P 1'
#
loop_
_entity.id
_entity.type
_entity.pdbx_description
1 polymer ?
#
loop_
_entity_poly.entity_id
_entity_poly.type
_entity_poly.pdbx_seq_one_letter_code
_entity_poly.pdbx_strand_id
1 'polypeptide(L)'
;MKNLISENFVLALIALLPALIIFMHKYKSSRDTFKIKTLDFLTVLFNDKDNLAHKFAVEETFYRNIKIILDYKTITLFLSLDNPTKALQLYKKSSNYLKVKDGKLAYKKIYTYSFIRILVKFLKPISNVFFYFIFGFISIFLTIIAYEKITFNDIFQNELVMPDMFFWILCYILSLFFVVIALMFLFDSRNIKYANELLPMLNRNVSKKFYY
;
A
#
# COMPACT_ATOMS: atom_id res chain seq x y z
N MET A 1 -3.35 -26.85 34.46
CA MET A 1 -2.14 -26.23 33.84
C MET A 1 -2.30 -25.91 32.35
N LYS A 2 -2.89 -26.78 31.50
CA LYS A 2 -3.10 -26.50 30.06
C LYS A 2 -3.87 -25.19 29.77
N ASN A 3 -4.98 -24.93 30.47
CA ASN A 3 -5.78 -23.71 30.25
C ASN A 3 -5.03 -22.42 30.58
N LEU A 4 -4.16 -22.45 31.59
CA LEU A 4 -3.36 -21.29 32.01
C LEU A 4 -2.28 -20.93 30.98
N ILE A 5 -1.67 -21.94 30.33
CA ILE A 5 -0.64 -21.73 29.31
C ILE A 5 -1.27 -21.22 28.00
N SER A 6 -2.45 -21.74 27.61
CA SER A 6 -3.18 -21.24 26.44
C SER A 6 -3.70 -19.82 26.63
N GLU A 7 -4.21 -19.47 27.82
CA GLU A 7 -4.66 -18.11 28.14
C GLU A 7 -3.49 -17.11 28.10
N ASN A 8 -2.34 -17.48 28.69
CA ASN A 8 -1.14 -16.64 28.69
C ASN A 8 -0.56 -16.44 27.28
N PHE A 9 -0.64 -17.44 26.41
CA PHE A 9 -0.20 -17.32 25.01
C PHE A 9 -1.11 -16.40 24.19
N VAL A 10 -2.43 -16.50 24.38
CA VAL A 10 -3.40 -15.59 23.75
C VAL A 10 -3.22 -14.16 24.24
N LEU A 11 -3.00 -13.96 25.55
CA LEU A 11 -2.70 -12.66 26.14
C LEU A 11 -1.39 -12.06 25.59
N ALA A 12 -0.34 -12.87 25.42
CA ALA A 12 0.92 -12.43 24.85
C ALA A 12 0.79 -12.00 23.37
N LEU A 13 -0.02 -12.73 22.58
CA LEU A 13 -0.33 -12.35 21.19
C LEU A 13 -1.09 -11.02 21.10
N ILE A 14 -2.08 -10.82 21.97
CA ILE A 14 -2.83 -9.56 22.06
C ILE A 14 -1.90 -8.41 22.47
N ALA A 15 -0.98 -8.65 23.41
CA ALA A 15 -0.02 -7.64 23.87
C ALA A 15 1.04 -7.27 22.81
N LEU A 16 1.39 -8.19 21.91
CA LEU A 16 2.36 -7.96 20.82
C LEU A 16 1.76 -7.23 19.60
N LEU A 17 0.44 -7.30 19.42
CA LEU A 17 -0.25 -6.71 18.27
C LEU A 17 0.01 -5.20 18.09
N PRO A 18 -0.08 -4.35 19.14
CA PRO A 18 0.18 -2.92 19.02
C PRO A 18 1.62 -2.61 18.61
N ALA A 19 2.59 -3.35 19.15
CA ALA A 19 4.00 -3.18 18.85
C ALA A 19 4.30 -3.49 17.37
N LEU A 20 3.72 -4.57 16.84
CA LEU A 20 3.84 -4.93 15.42
C LEU A 20 3.19 -3.89 14.50
N ILE A 21 2.02 -3.36 14.86
CA ILE A 21 1.35 -2.30 14.10
C ILE A 21 2.21 -1.03 14.05
N ILE A 22 2.76 -0.61 15.19
CA ILE A 22 3.63 0.57 15.27
C ILE A 22 4.92 0.36 14.47
N PHE A 23 5.54 -0.82 14.58
CA PHE A 23 6.76 -1.15 13.85
C PHE A 23 6.53 -1.12 12.33
N MET A 24 5.44 -1.74 11.86
CA MET A 24 5.06 -1.72 10.45
C MET A 24 4.73 -0.31 9.95
N HIS A 25 4.05 0.51 10.75
CA HIS A 25 3.77 1.90 10.41
C HIS A 25 5.07 2.73 10.27
N LYS A 26 6.01 2.59 11.21
CA LYS A 26 7.33 3.24 11.15
C LYS A 26 8.14 2.76 9.94
N TYR A 27 8.15 1.46 9.67
CA TYR A 27 8.84 0.88 8.52
C TYR A 27 8.30 1.44 7.19
N LYS A 28 6.98 1.48 7.05
CA LYS A 28 6.32 2.05 5.87
C LYS A 28 6.61 3.54 5.72
N SER A 29 6.53 4.30 6.81
CA SER A 29 6.80 5.75 6.80
C SER A 29 8.25 6.06 6.41
N SER A 30 9.22 5.32 6.94
CA SER A 30 10.65 5.51 6.62
C SER A 30 10.93 5.27 5.13
N ARG A 31 10.32 4.23 4.55
CA ARG A 31 10.45 3.91 3.12
C ARG A 31 9.86 5.00 2.21
N ASP A 32 8.79 5.65 2.64
CA ASP A 32 8.20 6.78 1.92
C ASP A 32 9.06 8.05 2.03
N THR A 33 9.72 8.30 3.17
CA THR A 33 10.62 9.45 3.36
C THR A 33 11.93 9.35 2.58
N PHE A 34 12.49 8.15 2.43
CA PHE A 34 13.74 7.94 1.67
C PHE A 34 13.59 8.28 0.18
N LYS A 35 12.41 8.05 -0.41
CA LYS A 35 12.13 8.35 -1.82
C LYS A 35 12.02 9.85 -2.15
N ILE A 36 11.81 10.69 -1.13
CA ILE A 36 11.60 12.13 -1.30
C ILE A 36 12.91 12.85 -1.56
N LYS A 37 13.99 12.49 -0.84
CA LYS A 37 15.32 13.12 -1.00
C LYS A 37 15.94 12.88 -2.38
N THR A 38 15.52 11.83 -3.07
CA THR A 38 15.99 11.50 -4.42
C THR A 38 15.31 12.36 -5.51
N LEU A 39 14.18 13.00 -5.20
CA LEU A 39 13.46 13.86 -6.13
C LEU A 39 14.19 15.18 -6.36
N ASP A 40 14.79 15.73 -5.31
CA ASP A 40 15.59 16.96 -5.37
C ASP A 40 16.80 16.78 -6.30
N PHE A 41 17.40 15.57 -6.32
CA PHE A 41 18.46 15.21 -7.27
C PHE A 41 18.00 15.16 -8.72
N LEU A 42 16.76 14.73 -8.96
CA LEU A 42 16.23 14.65 -10.32
C LEU A 42 16.06 16.04 -10.90
N THR A 43 15.59 17.04 -10.14
CA THR A 43 15.35 18.42 -10.64
C THR A 43 16.58 19.08 -11.30
N VAL A 44 17.79 18.70 -10.87
CA VAL A 44 19.06 19.25 -11.39
C VAL A 44 19.41 18.72 -12.80
N LEU A 45 18.86 17.57 -13.21
CA LEU A 45 19.18 16.92 -14.49
C LEU A 45 18.31 17.38 -15.68
N PHE A 46 17.32 18.26 -15.47
CA PHE A 46 16.24 18.57 -16.44
C PHE A 46 16.54 19.65 -17.49
N ASN A 47 17.80 19.99 -17.75
CA ASN A 47 18.11 21.16 -18.59
C ASN A 47 18.05 20.94 -20.12
N ASP A 48 17.87 19.71 -20.63
CA ASP A 48 17.89 19.44 -22.08
C ASP A 48 16.58 18.82 -22.60
N LYS A 49 15.85 19.55 -23.46
CA LYS A 49 14.44 19.25 -23.78
C LYS A 49 14.20 18.42 -25.06
N ASP A 50 15.20 18.30 -25.94
CA ASP A 50 14.95 17.89 -27.33
C ASP A 50 15.50 16.52 -27.74
N ASN A 51 16.21 15.80 -26.86
CA ASN A 51 16.71 14.45 -27.16
C ASN A 51 15.73 13.35 -26.68
N LEU A 52 15.33 12.45 -27.59
CA LEU A 52 14.48 11.28 -27.29
C LEU A 52 15.14 10.33 -26.28
N ALA A 53 16.47 10.12 -26.40
CA ALA A 53 17.22 9.30 -25.45
C ALA A 53 17.22 9.93 -24.05
N HIS A 54 17.25 11.26 -23.97
CA HIS A 54 17.15 11.98 -22.70
C HIS A 54 15.76 11.81 -22.06
N LYS A 55 14.68 11.91 -22.84
CA LYS A 55 13.32 11.67 -22.35
C LYS A 55 13.16 10.28 -21.74
N PHE A 56 13.65 9.25 -22.42
CA PHE A 56 13.61 7.87 -21.92
C PHE A 56 14.46 7.70 -20.66
N ALA A 57 15.69 8.22 -20.65
CA ALA A 57 16.58 8.14 -19.49
C ALA A 57 15.96 8.80 -18.24
N VAL A 58 15.26 9.93 -18.43
CA VAL A 58 14.52 10.61 -17.36
C VAL A 58 13.37 9.76 -16.85
N GLU A 59 12.54 9.19 -17.73
CA GLU A 59 11.43 8.30 -17.35
C GLU A 59 11.93 7.08 -16.56
N GLU A 60 13.02 6.46 -17.02
CA GLU A 60 13.61 5.28 -16.36
C GLU A 60 14.21 5.64 -15.00
N THR A 61 14.95 6.74 -14.90
CA THR A 61 15.53 7.20 -13.64
C THR A 61 14.44 7.58 -12.64
N PHE A 62 13.37 8.21 -13.11
CA PHE A 62 12.19 8.52 -12.31
C PHE A 62 11.51 7.24 -11.80
N TYR A 63 11.32 6.24 -12.67
CA TYR A 63 10.76 4.95 -12.31
C TYR A 63 11.63 4.22 -11.27
N ARG A 64 12.95 4.16 -11.45
CA ARG A 64 13.86 3.47 -10.52
C ARG A 64 13.77 4.04 -9.11
N ASN A 65 13.71 5.36 -8.98
CA ASN A 65 13.69 6.02 -7.67
C ASN A 65 12.29 6.01 -7.02
N ILE A 66 11.26 6.36 -7.80
CA ILE A 66 9.92 6.63 -7.25
C ILE A 66 9.02 5.39 -7.35
N LYS A 67 9.32 4.47 -8.27
CA LYS A 67 8.54 3.27 -8.63
C LYS A 67 7.14 3.60 -9.14
N ILE A 68 7.05 4.65 -9.95
CA ILE A 68 5.82 5.09 -10.60
C ILE A 68 6.14 5.28 -12.09
N ILE A 69 5.30 4.71 -12.95
CA ILE A 69 5.42 4.83 -14.40
C ILE A 69 4.65 6.08 -14.82
N LEU A 70 5.36 7.06 -15.40
CA LEU A 70 4.80 8.32 -15.89
C LEU A 70 5.55 8.73 -17.15
N ASP A 71 4.82 9.29 -18.11
CA ASP A 71 5.39 9.89 -19.31
C ASP A 71 6.17 11.17 -18.97
N TYR A 72 7.19 11.50 -19.76
CA TYR A 72 8.04 12.68 -19.59
C TYR A 72 7.25 13.99 -19.46
N LYS A 73 6.18 14.17 -20.25
CA LYS A 73 5.28 15.34 -20.14
C LYS A 73 4.62 15.43 -18.77
N THR A 74 4.21 14.30 -18.22
CA THR A 74 3.58 14.23 -16.90
C THR A 74 4.61 14.48 -15.79
N ILE A 75 5.83 13.93 -15.92
CA ILE A 75 6.94 14.14 -14.98
C ILE A 75 7.30 15.63 -14.91
N THR A 76 7.54 16.27 -16.05
CA THR A 76 7.86 17.70 -16.11
C THR A 76 6.76 18.57 -15.52
N LEU A 77 5.49 18.19 -15.71
CA LEU A 77 4.35 18.87 -15.10
C LEU A 77 4.39 18.76 -13.56
N PHE A 78 4.64 17.57 -13.01
CA PHE A 78 4.79 17.38 -11.55
C PHE A 78 5.93 18.21 -10.96
N LEU A 79 7.06 18.26 -11.65
CA LEU A 79 8.24 19.01 -11.21
C LEU A 79 8.07 20.53 -11.32
N SER A 80 7.17 21.00 -12.18
CA SER A 80 6.81 22.42 -12.31
C SER A 80 5.84 22.93 -11.22
N LEU A 81 5.41 22.06 -10.30
CA LEU A 81 4.56 22.45 -9.17
C LEU A 81 5.38 23.06 -8.05
N ASP A 82 4.78 24.00 -7.31
CA ASP A 82 5.40 24.65 -6.15
C ASP A 82 5.88 23.64 -5.08
N ASN A 83 5.25 22.46 -5.01
CA ASN A 83 5.67 21.35 -4.16
C ASN A 83 5.55 20.00 -4.89
N PRO A 84 6.57 19.60 -5.67
CA PRO A 84 6.52 18.41 -6.52
C PRO A 84 6.44 17.12 -5.69
N THR A 85 7.12 17.10 -4.55
CA THR A 85 7.09 16.00 -3.58
C THR A 85 5.68 15.71 -3.09
N LYS A 86 4.95 16.74 -2.63
CA LYS A 86 3.58 16.58 -2.15
C LYS A 86 2.67 16.06 -3.26
N ALA A 87 2.80 16.63 -4.46
CA ALA A 87 1.99 16.21 -5.61
C ALA A 87 2.24 14.74 -5.99
N LEU A 88 3.48 14.27 -5.96
CA LEU A 88 3.82 12.88 -6.25
C LEU A 88 3.34 11.92 -5.17
N GLN A 89 3.39 12.32 -3.90
CA GLN A 89 2.79 11.53 -2.82
C GLN A 89 1.27 11.39 -2.99
N LEU A 90 0.59 12.49 -3.33
CA LEU A 90 -0.83 12.47 -3.63
C LEU A 90 -1.12 11.56 -4.82
N TYR A 91 -0.31 11.63 -5.88
CA TYR A 91 -0.43 10.76 -7.05
C TYR A 91 -0.25 9.29 -6.70
N LYS A 92 0.78 8.93 -5.94
CA LYS A 92 1.01 7.55 -5.48
C LYS A 92 -0.18 6.98 -4.70
N LYS A 93 -0.84 7.82 -3.89
CA LYS A 93 -2.02 7.44 -3.10
C LYS A 93 -3.35 7.48 -3.89
N SER A 94 -3.35 8.00 -5.11
CA SER A 94 -4.57 8.20 -5.91
C SER A 94 -4.53 7.63 -7.34
N SER A 95 -3.39 7.09 -7.79
CA SER A 95 -3.16 6.62 -9.16
C SER A 95 -4.23 5.63 -9.65
N ASN A 96 -4.77 4.78 -8.77
CA ASN A 96 -5.86 3.86 -9.09
C ASN A 96 -7.15 4.54 -9.58
N TYR A 97 -7.38 5.81 -9.23
CA TYR A 97 -8.57 6.58 -9.57
C TYR A 97 -8.34 7.53 -10.76
N LEU A 98 -7.08 7.72 -11.15
CA LEU A 98 -6.67 8.67 -12.16
C LEU A 98 -6.26 7.94 -13.46
N LYS A 99 -6.35 8.65 -14.57
CA LYS A 99 -5.83 8.25 -15.87
C LYS A 99 -5.08 9.44 -16.48
N VAL A 100 -3.96 9.15 -17.12
CA VAL A 100 -3.27 10.14 -17.96
C VAL A 100 -3.99 10.17 -19.30
N LYS A 101 -4.50 11.34 -19.69
CA LYS A 101 -5.11 11.59 -20.99
C LYS A 101 -4.52 12.88 -21.56
N ASP A 102 -3.85 12.77 -22.71
CA ASP A 102 -3.29 13.91 -23.45
C ASP A 102 -2.32 14.78 -22.63
N GLY A 103 -1.45 14.15 -21.82
CA GLY A 103 -0.51 14.86 -20.94
C GLY A 103 -1.16 15.56 -19.75
N LYS A 104 -2.45 15.32 -19.51
CA LYS A 104 -3.20 15.81 -18.34
C LYS A 104 -3.67 14.63 -17.49
N LEU A 105 -3.75 14.86 -16.18
CA LEU A 105 -4.36 13.90 -15.26
C LEU A 105 -5.86 14.15 -15.19
N ALA A 106 -6.65 13.11 -15.37
CA ALA A 106 -8.10 13.13 -15.26
C ALA A 106 -8.58 11.93 -14.45
N TYR A 107 -9.83 11.97 -13.98
CA TYR A 107 -10.47 10.80 -13.39
C TYR A 107 -10.68 9.70 -14.43
N LYS A 108 -10.61 8.43 -14.02
CA LYS A 108 -11.13 7.32 -14.83
C LYS A 108 -12.64 7.53 -15.03
N LYS A 109 -13.20 7.04 -16.15
CA LYS A 109 -14.61 7.25 -16.56
C LYS A 109 -15.62 7.02 -15.42
N ILE A 110 -15.42 5.95 -14.64
CA ILE A 110 -16.31 5.57 -13.52
C ILE A 110 -16.32 6.63 -12.40
N TYR A 111 -15.20 7.33 -12.19
CA TYR A 111 -15.03 8.32 -11.12
C TYR A 111 -15.25 9.77 -11.58
N THR A 112 -15.75 9.98 -12.80
CA THR A 112 -16.10 11.33 -13.29
C THR A 112 -17.27 11.91 -12.49
N TYR A 113 -18.23 11.08 -12.09
CA TYR A 113 -19.43 11.50 -11.37
C TYR A 113 -19.15 11.79 -9.88
N SER A 114 -19.60 12.95 -9.40
CA SER A 114 -19.38 13.43 -8.04
C SER A 114 -19.92 12.47 -6.97
N PHE A 115 -21.12 11.93 -7.18
CA PHE A 115 -21.77 10.99 -6.26
C PHE A 115 -20.92 9.73 -6.03
N ILE A 116 -20.42 9.13 -7.10
CA ILE A 116 -19.54 7.94 -7.04
C ILE A 116 -18.26 8.25 -6.27
N ARG A 117 -17.69 9.46 -6.45
CA ARG A 117 -16.48 9.85 -5.70
C ARG A 117 -16.73 9.98 -4.20
N ILE A 118 -17.87 10.55 -3.82
CA ILE A 118 -18.25 10.69 -2.40
C ILE A 118 -18.44 9.30 -1.80
N LEU A 119 -19.19 8.43 -2.47
CA LEU A 119 -19.42 7.07 -2.00
C LEU A 119 -18.11 6.30 -1.81
N VAL A 120 -17.23 6.31 -2.82
CA VAL A 120 -15.92 5.62 -2.74
C VAL A 120 -15.01 6.20 -1.67
N LYS A 121 -15.04 7.52 -1.45
CA LYS A 121 -14.25 8.21 -0.42
C LYS A 121 -14.55 7.66 0.99
N PHE A 122 -15.83 7.40 1.27
CA PHE A 122 -16.29 6.89 2.56
C PHE A 122 -16.28 5.36 2.63
N LEU A 123 -16.70 4.67 1.58
CA LEU A 123 -16.85 3.21 1.58
C LEU A 123 -15.49 2.48 1.57
N LYS A 124 -14.46 3.03 0.92
CA LYS A 124 -13.14 2.39 0.82
C LYS A 124 -12.45 2.18 2.17
N PRO A 125 -12.31 3.18 3.06
CA PRO A 125 -11.70 2.95 4.38
C PRO A 125 -12.52 1.97 5.22
N ILE A 126 -13.85 2.04 5.17
CA ILE A 126 -14.74 1.10 5.87
C ILE A 126 -14.51 -0.33 5.36
N SER A 127 -14.51 -0.50 4.04
CA SER A 127 -14.26 -1.79 3.40
C SER A 127 -12.89 -2.36 3.74
N ASN A 128 -11.84 -1.54 3.78
CA ASN A 128 -10.50 -1.98 4.16
C ASN A 128 -10.45 -2.46 5.63
N VAL A 129 -11.10 -1.75 6.56
CA VAL A 129 -11.20 -2.16 7.97
C VAL A 129 -12.01 -3.46 8.09
N PHE A 130 -13.12 -3.57 7.36
CA PHE A 130 -13.95 -4.77 7.34
C PHE A 130 -13.17 -5.99 6.84
N PHE A 131 -12.44 -5.87 5.73
CA PHE A 131 -11.60 -6.96 5.22
C PHE A 131 -10.43 -7.29 6.15
N TYR A 132 -9.83 -6.29 6.81
CA TYR A 132 -8.81 -6.52 7.84
C TYR A 132 -9.35 -7.42 8.96
N PHE A 133 -10.56 -7.15 9.47
CA PHE A 133 -11.19 -8.00 10.49
C PHE A 133 -11.50 -9.40 9.96
N ILE A 134 -12.10 -9.54 8.78
CA ILE A 134 -12.43 -10.86 8.21
C ILE A 134 -11.17 -11.73 8.10
N PHE A 135 -10.12 -11.22 7.46
CA PHE A 135 -8.90 -12.00 7.25
C PHE A 135 -8.14 -12.23 8.56
N GLY A 136 -8.16 -11.26 9.48
CA GLY A 136 -7.63 -11.42 10.83
C GLY A 136 -8.33 -12.54 11.60
N PHE A 137 -9.66 -12.60 11.57
CA PHE A 137 -10.44 -13.65 12.22
C PHE A 137 -10.16 -15.03 11.63
N ILE A 138 -10.11 -15.15 10.29
CA ILE A 138 -9.77 -16.42 9.62
C ILE A 138 -8.38 -16.90 10.05
N SER A 139 -7.39 -16.00 10.11
CA SER A 139 -6.04 -16.34 10.58
C SER A 139 -6.02 -16.81 12.03
N ILE A 140 -6.66 -16.07 12.95
CA ILE A 140 -6.70 -16.43 14.36
C ILE A 140 -7.39 -17.80 14.52
N PHE A 141 -8.50 -18.02 13.83
CA PHE A 141 -9.23 -19.28 13.87
C PHE A 141 -8.38 -20.46 13.40
N LEU A 142 -7.69 -20.33 12.26
CA LEU A 142 -6.77 -21.36 11.77
C LEU A 142 -5.60 -21.62 12.73
N THR A 143 -5.09 -20.57 13.38
CA THR A 143 -3.99 -20.69 14.34
C THR A 143 -4.42 -21.44 15.60
N ILE A 144 -5.60 -21.15 16.12
CA ILE A 144 -6.15 -21.84 17.31
C ILE A 144 -6.35 -23.32 17.01
N ILE A 145 -6.98 -23.66 15.87
CA ILE A 145 -7.22 -25.06 15.49
C ILE A 145 -5.89 -25.82 15.34
N ALA A 146 -4.92 -25.22 14.65
CA ALA A 146 -3.60 -25.84 14.48
C ALA A 146 -2.89 -26.02 15.83
N TYR A 147 -2.99 -25.04 16.74
CA TYR A 147 -2.39 -25.12 18.07
C TYR A 147 -3.01 -26.21 18.95
N GLU A 148 -4.33 -26.37 18.95
CA GLU A 148 -5.01 -27.42 19.73
C GLU A 148 -4.64 -28.83 19.26
N LYS A 149 -4.37 -29.00 17.97
CA LYS A 149 -4.10 -30.30 17.35
C LYS A 149 -2.63 -30.67 17.35
N ILE A 150 -1.73 -29.69 17.31
CA ILE A 150 -0.28 -29.90 17.50
C ILE A 150 0.00 -30.00 19.01
N THR A 151 -0.43 -31.08 19.66
CA THR A 151 0.02 -31.37 21.02
C THR A 151 1.38 -32.04 20.95
N PHE A 152 2.41 -31.45 21.56
CA PHE A 152 3.80 -31.94 21.55
C PHE A 152 3.97 -33.41 21.97
N ASN A 153 3.03 -33.96 22.75
CA ASN A 153 3.06 -35.37 23.19
C ASN A 153 2.70 -36.37 22.08
N ASP A 154 1.90 -35.99 21.07
CA ASP A 154 1.45 -36.93 20.03
C ASP A 154 2.44 -37.05 18.87
N ILE A 155 3.33 -36.06 18.72
CA ILE A 155 4.30 -35.96 17.62
C ILE A 155 5.34 -37.09 17.65
N PHE A 156 5.66 -37.62 18.83
CA PHE A 156 6.73 -38.61 19.03
C PHE A 156 6.24 -40.04 19.27
N GLN A 157 4.92 -40.27 19.39
CA GLN A 157 4.39 -41.55 19.88
C GLN A 157 3.66 -42.40 18.82
N ASN A 158 3.28 -41.86 17.65
CA ASN A 158 2.44 -42.58 16.70
C ASN A 158 2.94 -42.49 15.24
N GLU A 159 3.18 -43.64 14.59
CA GLU A 159 3.66 -43.76 13.21
C GLU A 159 2.62 -43.29 12.15
N LEU A 160 1.35 -43.12 12.53
CA LEU A 160 0.25 -42.63 11.70
C LEU A 160 0.13 -41.08 11.64
N VAL A 161 1.02 -40.33 12.31
CA VAL A 161 0.89 -38.87 12.54
C VAL A 161 1.45 -37.99 11.40
N MET A 162 2.24 -38.55 10.49
CA MET A 162 2.90 -37.79 9.40
C MET A 162 1.93 -37.04 8.45
N PRO A 163 0.82 -37.65 7.97
CA PRO A 163 -0.14 -36.96 7.09
C PRO A 163 -0.90 -35.83 7.79
N ASP A 164 -1.26 -36.05 9.06
CA ASP A 164 -1.97 -35.06 9.88
C ASP A 164 -1.08 -33.87 10.22
N MET A 165 0.20 -34.11 10.51
CA MET A 165 1.17 -33.04 10.78
C MET A 165 1.34 -32.12 9.56
N PHE A 166 1.42 -32.68 8.35
CA PHE A 166 1.51 -31.88 7.13
C PHE A 166 0.28 -30.98 6.96
N PHE A 167 -0.93 -31.51 7.22
CA PHE A 167 -2.16 -30.73 7.17
C PHE A 167 -2.15 -29.56 8.16
N TRP A 168 -1.71 -29.78 9.40
CA TRP A 168 -1.67 -28.71 10.41
C TRP A 168 -0.59 -27.65 10.12
N ILE A 169 0.57 -28.06 9.60
CA ILE A 169 1.60 -27.12 9.11
C ILE A 169 1.04 -26.27 7.97
N LEU A 170 0.30 -26.87 7.04
CA LEU A 170 -0.36 -26.15 5.95
C LEU A 170 -1.39 -25.13 6.48
N CYS A 171 -2.18 -25.49 7.50
CA CYS A 171 -3.08 -24.56 8.17
C CYS A 171 -2.34 -23.36 8.79
N TYR A 172 -1.16 -23.57 9.38
CA TYR A 172 -0.34 -22.50 9.93
C TYR A 172 0.22 -21.57 8.85
N ILE A 173 0.72 -22.12 7.74
CA ILE A 173 1.16 -21.34 6.58
C ILE A 173 0.01 -20.51 6.01
N LEU A 174 -1.18 -21.12 5.89
CA LEU A 174 -2.37 -20.45 5.40
C LEU A 174 -2.82 -19.32 6.34
N SER A 175 -2.73 -19.53 7.65
CA SER A 175 -2.95 -18.49 8.65
C SER A 175 -2.02 -17.30 8.42
N LEU A 176 -0.70 -17.53 8.28
CA LEU A 176 0.27 -16.47 8.02
C LEU A 176 -0.04 -15.71 6.72
N PHE A 177 -0.45 -16.43 5.68
CA PHE A 177 -0.88 -15.81 4.42
C PHE A 177 -2.08 -14.87 4.64
N PHE A 178 -3.07 -15.26 5.43
CA PHE A 178 -4.20 -14.39 5.79
C PHE A 178 -3.80 -13.19 6.64
N VAL A 179 -2.83 -13.32 7.55
CA VAL A 179 -2.25 -12.15 8.26
C VAL A 179 -1.67 -11.16 7.27
N VAL A 180 -0.89 -11.63 6.29
CA VAL A 180 -0.30 -10.75 5.26
C VAL A 180 -1.39 -10.02 4.48
N ILE A 181 -2.45 -10.71 4.07
CA ILE A 181 -3.59 -10.09 3.39
C ILE A 181 -4.27 -9.04 4.29
N ALA A 182 -4.54 -9.37 5.55
CA ALA A 182 -5.15 -8.43 6.50
C ALA A 182 -4.31 -7.16 6.62
N LEU A 183 -2.99 -7.30 6.76
CA LEU A 183 -2.06 -6.17 6.82
C LEU A 183 -2.04 -5.37 5.51
N MET A 184 -2.16 -6.02 4.34
CA MET A 184 -2.28 -5.29 3.06
C MET A 184 -3.50 -4.36 3.05
N PHE A 185 -4.65 -4.81 3.58
CA PHE A 185 -5.84 -3.97 3.69
C PHE A 185 -5.68 -2.85 4.73
N LEU A 186 -5.08 -3.15 5.88
CA LEU A 186 -4.80 -2.16 6.94
C LEU A 186 -3.88 -1.04 6.43
N PHE A 187 -2.85 -1.39 5.66
CA PHE A 187 -1.91 -0.44 5.08
C PHE A 187 -2.35 0.13 3.74
N ASP A 188 -3.50 -0.24 3.19
CA ASP A 188 -4.00 0.34 1.95
C ASP A 188 -4.49 1.79 2.20
N SER A 189 -3.56 2.73 2.09
CA SER A 189 -3.79 4.16 2.26
C SER A 189 -4.30 4.83 0.97
N ARG A 190 -4.66 4.07 -0.07
CA ARG A 190 -5.15 4.64 -1.34
C ARG A 190 -6.57 5.15 -1.15
N ASN A 191 -6.80 6.41 -1.51
CA ASN A 191 -8.11 7.03 -1.39
C ASN A 191 -8.30 8.10 -2.47
N ILE A 192 -9.52 8.20 -2.99
CA ILE A 192 -9.90 9.22 -3.96
C ILE A 192 -9.82 10.65 -3.40
N LYS A 193 -9.82 10.83 -2.06
CA LYS A 193 -9.56 12.12 -1.40
C LYS A 193 -8.26 12.76 -1.91
N TYR A 194 -7.20 11.97 -2.11
CA TYR A 194 -5.92 12.50 -2.58
C TYR A 194 -5.97 12.92 -4.06
N ALA A 195 -6.82 12.28 -4.87
CA ALA A 195 -7.08 12.70 -6.25
C ALA A 195 -7.78 14.07 -6.31
N ASN A 196 -8.77 14.28 -5.42
CA ASN A 196 -9.49 15.54 -5.30
C ASN A 196 -8.58 16.70 -4.88
N GLU A 197 -7.53 16.43 -4.10
CA GLU A 197 -6.53 17.43 -3.72
C GLU A 197 -5.50 17.68 -4.83
N LEU A 198 -5.14 16.64 -5.59
CA LEU A 198 -4.11 16.73 -6.63
C LEU A 198 -4.56 17.48 -7.89
N LEU A 199 -5.77 17.21 -8.40
CA LEU A 199 -6.22 17.81 -9.67
C LEU A 199 -6.29 19.34 -9.65
N PRO A 200 -6.76 20.01 -8.58
CA PRO A 200 -6.71 21.47 -8.49
C PRO A 200 -5.29 22.03 -8.51
N MET A 201 -4.31 21.33 -7.92
CA MET A 201 -2.90 21.76 -7.94
C MET A 201 -2.35 21.77 -9.36
N LEU A 202 -2.68 20.74 -10.14
CA LEU A 202 -2.27 20.61 -11.54
C LEU A 202 -2.96 21.66 -12.42
N ASN A 203 -4.27 21.88 -12.24
CA ASN A 203 -5.04 22.84 -13.05
C ASN A 203 -4.63 24.30 -12.78
N ARG A 204 -4.29 24.67 -11.54
CA ARG A 204 -3.82 26.04 -11.19
C ARG A 204 -2.47 26.40 -11.81
N ASN A 205 -1.56 25.44 -11.98
CA ASN A 205 -0.27 25.73 -12.62
C ASN A 205 -0.34 25.72 -14.14
N VAL A 206 -1.27 24.97 -14.74
CA VAL A 206 -1.54 25.09 -16.18
C VAL A 206 -2.00 26.50 -16.52
N SER A 207 -2.88 27.12 -15.71
CA SER A 207 -3.34 28.50 -15.98
C SER A 207 -2.21 29.53 -15.87
N LYS A 208 -1.29 29.41 -14.90
CA LYS A 208 -0.14 30.34 -14.76
C LYS A 208 0.81 30.30 -15.97
N LYS A 209 0.94 29.15 -16.63
CA LYS A 209 1.85 28.98 -17.78
C LYS A 209 1.33 29.59 -19.08
N PHE A 210 0.05 29.99 -19.15
CA PHE A 210 -0.54 30.69 -20.30
C PHE A 210 -0.50 32.23 -20.15
N TYR A 211 0.05 32.76 -19.05
CA TYR A 211 0.20 34.19 -18.81
C TYR A 211 1.65 34.70 -18.93
N TYR A 212 2.54 33.90 -19.51
CA TYR A 212 3.92 34.29 -19.85
C TYR A 212 4.24 33.91 -21.29
#